data_AF-A0A8S0UHG0-F1
#
_entry.id   AF-A0A8S0UHG0-F1
#
_cell.length_a   1.000
_cell.length_b   1.000
_cell.length_c   1.000
_cell.angle_alpha   90.00
_cell.angle_beta   90.00
_cell.angle_gamma   90.00
#
_symmetry.space_group_name_H-M   'P 1'
#
loop_
_entity.id
_entity.type
_entity.pdbx_description
1 polymer ?
#
loop_
_entity_poly.entity_id
_entity_poly.type
_entity_poly.pdbx_seq_one_letter_code
_entity_poly.pdbx_strand_id
1 'polypeptide(L)'
;MRGSRRYNIRKVGCAAVVITDKQSKKVKVEELAFLIKDNLPCKHLVLSMEEALINFLQDDTRLDGELELEPMNPYNRLLMHRLADIFGFSHHSVGEGDERHLILKHCSETSIPSIFVSDLLWHYDDVQFPMNIDVLRRKEVQPGLRENSATESSHERKTTPFTSRERIFFRDECETGLVQQRPQNDPMVARRMITHALGHRIKSTNHELSAQGIMKCMDIM
;
A
#
# COMPACT_ATOMS: atom_id res chain seq x y z
N MET A 1 -43.81 27.26 58.99
CA MET A 1 -43.59 27.63 57.58
C MET A 1 -42.15 28.05 57.36
N ARG A 2 -41.30 27.20 56.79
CA ARG A 2 -39.95 27.57 56.33
C ARG A 2 -39.78 26.99 54.93
N GLY A 3 -39.66 27.89 53.94
CA GLY A 3 -39.73 27.58 52.52
C GLY A 3 -38.47 26.88 52.00
N SER A 4 -38.71 25.82 51.22
CA SER A 4 -37.71 25.13 50.40
C SER A 4 -37.18 26.06 49.31
N ARG A 5 -35.88 26.38 49.37
CA ARG A 5 -35.16 26.97 48.24
C ARG A 5 -34.87 25.86 47.23
N ARG A 6 -35.58 25.87 46.11
CA ARG A 6 -35.24 25.05 44.93
C ARG A 6 -33.98 25.64 44.29
N TYR A 7 -32.92 24.85 44.21
CA TYR A 7 -31.76 25.18 43.38
C TYR A 7 -32.09 24.86 41.93
N ASN A 8 -32.17 25.90 41.09
CA ASN A 8 -32.22 25.75 39.63
C ASN A 8 -30.82 25.39 39.12
N ILE A 9 -30.58 24.11 38.85
CA ILE A 9 -29.40 23.66 38.12
C ILE A 9 -29.63 24.04 36.65
N ARG A 10 -28.96 25.11 36.21
CA ARG A 10 -28.97 25.56 34.83
C ARG A 10 -28.37 24.45 33.94
N LYS A 11 -29.20 23.88 33.06
CA LYS A 11 -28.79 23.09 31.89
C LYS A 11 -27.92 23.97 30.97
N VAL A 12 -26.61 23.96 31.15
CA VAL A 12 -25.67 24.58 30.19
C VAL A 12 -24.49 23.66 29.83
N GLY A 13 -24.45 22.42 30.35
CA GLY A 13 -23.26 21.57 30.27
C GLY A 13 -23.21 20.54 29.13
N CYS A 14 -24.32 20.19 28.47
CA CYS A 14 -24.30 19.07 27.51
C CYS A 14 -23.68 19.41 26.15
N ALA A 15 -23.96 20.60 25.59
CA ALA A 15 -23.54 20.91 24.23
C ALA A 15 -22.02 21.12 24.11
N ALA A 16 -21.39 21.79 25.08
CA ALA A 16 -19.95 22.08 25.05
C ALA A 16 -19.10 20.79 25.13
N VAL A 17 -19.48 19.84 25.98
CA VAL A 17 -18.75 18.55 26.15
C VAL A 17 -18.85 17.68 24.90
N VAL A 18 -20.01 17.67 24.23
CA VAL A 18 -20.20 16.92 22.98
C VAL A 18 -19.40 17.51 21.82
N ILE A 19 -19.25 18.85 21.78
CA ILE A 19 -18.43 19.51 20.75
C ILE A 19 -16.94 19.17 20.93
N THR A 20 -16.44 19.14 22.17
CA THR A 20 -15.04 18.78 22.44
C THR A 20 -14.73 17.33 22.11
N ASP A 21 -15.65 16.39 22.37
CA ASP A 21 -15.44 14.97 22.04
C ASP A 21 -15.38 14.73 20.53
N LYS A 22 -16.32 15.33 19.77
CA LYS A 22 -16.32 15.23 18.30
C LYS A 22 -15.05 15.79 17.68
N GLN A 23 -14.57 16.94 18.17
CA GLN A 23 -13.34 17.53 17.67
C GLN A 23 -12.12 16.68 18.03
N SER A 24 -12.09 16.08 19.22
CA SER A 24 -11.01 15.19 19.65
C SER A 24 -10.90 13.94 18.77
N LYS A 25 -12.03 13.28 18.46
CA LYS A 25 -12.04 12.10 17.58
C LYS A 25 -11.58 12.44 16.16
N LYS A 26 -12.02 13.59 15.63
CA LYS A 26 -11.60 14.06 14.30
C LYS A 26 -10.07 14.20 14.20
N VAL A 27 -9.42 14.81 15.20
CA VAL A 27 -7.95 14.96 15.21
C VAL A 27 -7.24 13.61 15.20
N LYS A 28 -7.70 12.63 16.00
CA LYS A 28 -7.12 11.28 16.02
C LYS A 28 -7.25 10.58 14.65
N VAL A 29 -8.39 10.75 13.97
CA VAL A 29 -8.63 10.21 12.62
C VAL A 29 -7.68 10.83 11.59
N GLU A 30 -7.52 12.16 11.61
CA GLU A 30 -6.60 12.90 10.74
C GLU A 30 -5.14 12.44 10.93
N GLU A 31 -4.70 12.31 12.18
CA GLU A 31 -3.35 11.83 12.52
C GLU A 31 -3.11 10.40 12.02
N LEU A 32 -4.08 9.50 12.19
CA LEU A 32 -3.97 8.12 11.73
C LEU A 32 -3.96 8.04 10.20
N ALA A 33 -4.86 8.75 9.53
CA ALA A 33 -4.93 8.82 8.07
C ALA A 33 -3.61 9.36 7.49
N PHE A 34 -3.08 10.44 8.06
CA PHE A 34 -1.82 11.02 7.62
C PHE A 34 -0.64 10.06 7.79
N LEU A 35 -0.60 9.29 8.89
CA LEU A 35 0.47 8.31 9.15
C LEU A 35 0.50 7.20 8.09
N ILE A 36 -0.67 6.74 7.63
CA ILE A 36 -0.77 5.58 6.73
C ILE A 36 -0.96 5.95 5.25
N LYS A 37 -1.12 7.23 4.92
CA LYS A 37 -1.49 7.72 3.58
C LYS A 37 -0.60 7.23 2.43
N ASP A 38 0.68 6.94 2.70
CA ASP A 38 1.66 6.50 1.69
C ASP A 38 1.99 5.01 1.82
N ASN A 39 1.47 4.32 2.85
CA ASN A 39 1.78 2.93 3.15
C ASN A 39 0.59 2.02 2.81
N LEU A 40 0.63 1.43 1.60
CA LEU A 40 -0.47 0.61 1.09
C LEU A 40 -0.83 -0.59 1.99
N PRO A 41 0.13 -1.39 2.52
CA PRO A 41 -0.19 -2.44 3.49
C PRO A 41 -0.93 -1.93 4.73
N CYS A 42 -0.51 -0.78 5.25
CA CYS A 42 -1.15 -0.19 6.44
C CYS A 42 -2.52 0.40 6.12
N LYS A 43 -2.72 0.99 4.93
CA LYS A 43 -4.06 1.38 4.45
C LYS A 43 -4.98 0.17 4.48
N HIS A 44 -4.58 -0.93 3.84
CA HIS A 44 -5.43 -2.11 3.76
C HIS A 44 -5.77 -2.65 5.15
N LEU A 45 -4.78 -2.81 6.03
CA LEU A 45 -4.98 -3.27 7.40
C LEU A 45 -5.98 -2.40 8.17
N VAL A 46 -5.79 -1.07 8.15
CA VAL A 46 -6.64 -0.14 8.91
C VAL A 46 -8.05 -0.10 8.33
N LEU A 47 -8.20 -0.06 7.00
CA LEU A 47 -9.51 -0.03 6.35
C LEU A 47 -10.29 -1.33 6.57
N SER A 48 -9.64 -2.48 6.46
CA SER A 48 -10.27 -3.78 6.74
C SER A 48 -10.69 -3.90 8.21
N MET A 49 -9.87 -3.41 9.15
CA MET A 49 -10.26 -3.40 10.56
C MET A 49 -11.37 -2.40 10.84
N GLU A 50 -11.35 -1.20 10.25
CA GLU A 50 -12.40 -0.20 10.39
C GLU A 50 -13.76 -0.77 10.00
N GLU A 51 -13.85 -1.46 8.86
CA GLU A 51 -15.06 -2.16 8.43
C GLU A 51 -15.48 -3.26 9.40
N ALA A 52 -14.53 -4.08 9.87
CA ALA A 52 -14.80 -5.15 10.83
C ALA A 52 -15.36 -4.61 12.17
N LEU A 53 -14.84 -3.49 12.66
CA LEU A 53 -15.32 -2.84 13.89
C LEU A 53 -16.72 -2.25 13.72
N ILE A 54 -17.02 -1.66 12.54
CA ILE A 54 -18.36 -1.16 12.24
C ILE A 54 -19.36 -2.32 12.24
N ASN A 55 -19.04 -3.42 11.57
CA ASN A 55 -19.89 -4.62 11.54
C ASN A 55 -20.08 -5.19 12.95
N PHE A 56 -19.00 -5.29 13.73
CA PHE A 56 -19.06 -5.76 15.12
C PHE A 56 -19.95 -4.87 16.01
N LEU A 57 -19.96 -3.56 15.80
CA LEU A 57 -20.81 -2.62 16.55
C LEU A 57 -22.29 -2.67 16.15
N GLN A 58 -22.59 -3.09 14.92
CA GLN A 58 -23.96 -3.23 14.42
C GLN A 58 -24.61 -4.56 14.83
N ASP A 59 -23.80 -5.58 15.10
CA ASP A 59 -24.25 -6.88 15.58
C ASP A 59 -24.64 -6.81 17.08
N ASP A 60 -25.88 -6.43 17.38
CA ASP A 60 -26.44 -6.31 18.74
C ASP A 60 -26.26 -7.56 19.63
N THR A 61 -26.01 -8.73 19.03
CA THR A 61 -25.79 -10.00 19.74
C THR A 61 -24.44 -10.06 20.45
N ARG A 62 -23.50 -9.17 20.11
CA ARG A 62 -22.09 -9.21 20.57
C ARG A 62 -21.66 -8.02 21.44
N LEU A 63 -22.60 -7.16 21.84
CA LEU A 63 -22.33 -5.92 22.58
C LEU A 63 -21.60 -6.10 23.93
N ASP A 64 -21.62 -7.31 24.51
CA ASP A 64 -20.88 -7.64 25.75
C ASP A 64 -19.63 -8.51 25.50
N GLY A 65 -19.30 -8.74 24.22
CA GLY A 65 -18.19 -9.58 23.81
C GLY A 65 -16.86 -8.85 23.75
N GLU A 66 -15.79 -9.58 24.06
CA GLU A 66 -14.42 -9.16 23.78
C GLU A 66 -14.05 -9.59 22.34
N LEU A 67 -13.38 -8.70 21.61
CA LEU A 67 -12.85 -8.99 20.27
C LEU A 67 -11.33 -9.17 20.38
N GLU A 68 -10.89 -10.43 20.24
CA GLU A 68 -9.48 -10.80 20.20
C GLU A 68 -8.97 -10.76 18.76
N LEU A 69 -7.94 -9.96 18.51
CA LEU A 69 -7.32 -9.86 17.20
C LEU A 69 -6.19 -10.89 17.04
N GLU A 70 -5.82 -11.16 15.78
CA GLU A 70 -4.65 -12.00 15.50
C GLU A 70 -3.35 -11.34 16.02
N PRO A 71 -2.35 -12.14 16.43
CA PRO A 71 -1.02 -11.62 16.77
C PRO A 71 -0.44 -10.80 15.62
N MET A 72 0.15 -9.66 15.97
CA MET A 72 0.65 -8.73 14.96
C MET A 72 1.90 -8.01 15.44
N ASN A 73 2.69 -7.52 14.48
CA ASN A 73 3.93 -6.82 14.77
C ASN A 73 3.68 -5.53 15.60
N PRO A 74 4.69 -5.00 16.30
CA PRO A 74 4.53 -3.83 17.17
C PRO A 74 3.94 -2.60 16.50
N TYR A 75 4.25 -2.36 15.22
CA TYR A 75 3.76 -1.22 14.48
C TYR A 75 2.27 -1.38 14.11
N ASN A 76 1.88 -2.55 13.64
CA ASN A 76 0.48 -2.86 13.36
C ASN A 76 -0.36 -2.76 14.64
N ARG A 77 0.15 -3.26 15.78
CA ARG A 77 -0.51 -3.09 17.08
C ARG A 77 -0.74 -1.62 17.39
N LEU A 78 0.26 -0.76 17.19
CA LEU A 78 0.12 0.69 17.39
C LEU A 78 -1.00 1.28 16.52
N LEU A 79 -1.11 0.87 15.25
CA LEU A 79 -2.20 1.32 14.38
C LEU A 79 -3.57 0.87 14.92
N MET A 80 -3.67 -0.38 15.38
CA MET A 80 -4.92 -0.90 15.95
C MET A 80 -5.28 -0.23 17.27
N HIS A 81 -4.29 0.09 18.12
CA HIS A 81 -4.48 0.91 19.33
C HIS A 81 -5.11 2.27 18.99
N ARG A 82 -4.55 2.99 17.99
CA ARG A 82 -5.08 4.29 17.55
C ARG A 82 -6.47 4.18 16.94
N LEU A 83 -6.72 3.11 16.18
CA LEU A 83 -8.05 2.86 15.62
C LEU A 83 -9.06 2.57 16.73
N ALA A 84 -8.71 1.74 17.71
CA ALA A 84 -9.54 1.46 18.87
C ALA A 84 -9.85 2.73 19.68
N ASP A 85 -8.87 3.63 19.83
CA ASP A 85 -9.02 4.95 20.45
C ASP A 85 -10.02 5.87 19.72
N ILE A 86 -10.11 5.76 18.39
CA ILE A 86 -11.05 6.53 17.57
C ILE A 86 -12.48 6.05 17.82
N PHE A 87 -12.67 4.73 17.84
CA PHE A 87 -13.97 4.10 18.10
C PHE A 87 -14.35 4.10 19.59
N GLY A 88 -13.41 4.39 20.50
CA GLY A 88 -13.66 4.42 21.94
C GLY A 88 -13.72 3.04 22.59
N PHE A 89 -13.02 2.05 22.05
CA PHE A 89 -12.86 0.73 22.68
C PHE A 89 -11.83 0.79 23.79
N SER A 90 -12.11 0.10 24.91
CA SER A 90 -11.04 -0.25 25.85
C SER A 90 -10.19 -1.34 25.22
N HIS A 91 -8.88 -1.15 25.25
CA HIS A 91 -7.99 -2.00 24.49
C HIS A 91 -6.66 -2.18 25.20
N HIS A 92 -6.08 -3.37 25.08
CA HIS A 92 -4.78 -3.69 25.67
C HIS A 92 -4.12 -4.83 24.91
N SER A 93 -2.79 -4.83 24.88
CA SER A 93 -2.05 -5.94 24.27
C SER A 93 -1.83 -7.05 25.29
N VAL A 94 -2.04 -8.29 24.88
CA VAL A 94 -1.79 -9.51 25.67
C VAL A 94 -0.82 -10.41 24.91
N GLY A 95 -0.05 -11.22 25.63
CA GLY A 95 0.98 -12.10 25.07
C GLY A 95 2.38 -11.48 25.01
N GLU A 96 3.35 -12.29 24.58
CA GLU A 96 4.78 -11.94 24.52
C GLU A 96 5.34 -12.25 23.12
N GLY A 97 6.34 -11.49 22.68
CA GLY A 97 7.01 -11.70 21.39
C GLY A 97 6.05 -11.64 20.20
N ASP A 98 6.07 -12.71 19.39
CA ASP A 98 5.30 -12.84 18.15
C ASP A 98 3.84 -13.26 18.40
N GLU A 99 3.54 -13.84 19.57
CA GLU A 99 2.16 -14.21 19.98
C GLU A 99 1.40 -13.02 20.59
N ARG A 100 2.05 -11.85 20.67
CA ARG A 100 1.45 -10.66 21.26
C ARG A 100 0.40 -10.06 20.32
N HIS A 101 -0.83 -10.03 20.81
CA HIS A 101 -2.03 -9.58 20.11
C HIS A 101 -2.77 -8.49 20.89
N LEU A 102 -3.83 -7.95 20.30
CA LEU A 102 -4.65 -6.88 20.89
C LEU A 102 -6.05 -7.42 21.22
N ILE A 103 -6.54 -7.11 22.41
CA ILE A 103 -7.92 -7.41 22.83
C ILE A 103 -8.68 -6.10 22.95
N LEU A 104 -9.84 -6.03 22.30
CA LEU A 104 -10.77 -4.90 22.31
C LEU A 104 -12.02 -5.26 23.13
N LYS A 105 -12.46 -4.34 23.99
CA LYS A 105 -13.67 -4.50 24.82
C LYS A 105 -14.58 -3.29 24.67
N HIS A 106 -15.87 -3.53 24.60
CA HIS A 106 -16.87 -2.47 24.62
C HIS A 106 -16.83 -1.67 25.92
N CYS A 107 -17.05 -0.36 25.80
CA CYS A 107 -17.14 0.58 26.91
C CYS A 107 -18.24 1.61 26.63
N SER A 108 -18.60 2.40 27.63
CA SER A 108 -19.57 3.49 27.48
C SER A 108 -19.15 4.59 26.49
N GLU A 109 -17.85 4.65 26.18
CA GLU A 109 -17.27 5.59 25.20
C GLU A 109 -17.30 5.05 23.77
N THR A 110 -17.58 3.74 23.61
CA THR A 110 -17.56 3.07 22.31
C THR A 110 -18.72 3.58 21.46
N SER A 111 -18.40 4.14 20.31
CA SER A 111 -19.37 4.76 19.40
C SER A 111 -18.85 4.74 17.98
N ILE A 112 -19.73 4.59 16.99
CA ILE A 112 -19.37 4.78 15.58
C ILE A 112 -18.99 6.26 15.37
N PRO A 113 -17.74 6.56 14.94
CA PRO A 113 -17.32 7.93 14.62
C PRO A 113 -18.14 8.54 13.49
N SER A 114 -18.21 9.87 13.45
CA SER A 114 -18.91 10.57 12.35
C SER A 114 -18.08 10.73 11.08
N ILE A 115 -16.77 10.52 11.17
CA ILE A 115 -15.81 10.61 10.05
C ILE A 115 -14.85 9.44 10.21
N PHE A 116 -14.61 8.72 9.12
CA PHE A 116 -13.77 7.54 9.08
C PHE A 116 -12.40 7.81 8.46
N VAL A 117 -11.45 6.91 8.68
CA VAL A 117 -10.12 6.96 8.06
C VAL A 117 -10.26 6.80 6.54
N SER A 118 -11.16 5.92 6.09
CA SER A 118 -11.55 5.76 4.69
C SER A 118 -11.94 7.07 4.01
N ASP A 119 -12.80 7.88 4.66
CA ASP A 119 -13.26 9.16 4.13
C ASP A 119 -12.08 10.12 3.84
N LEU A 120 -11.12 10.20 4.76
CA LEU A 120 -9.94 11.08 4.59
C LEU A 120 -8.97 10.55 3.54
N LEU A 121 -8.73 9.24 3.52
CA LEU A 121 -7.82 8.63 2.56
C LEU A 121 -8.33 8.81 1.13
N TRP A 122 -9.64 8.71 0.92
CA TRP A 122 -10.25 8.99 -0.37
C TRP A 122 -9.92 10.40 -0.89
N HIS A 123 -9.96 11.41 -0.01
CA HIS A 123 -9.61 12.78 -0.37
C HIS A 123 -8.12 12.97 -0.72
N TYR A 124 -7.22 12.19 -0.12
CA TYR A 124 -5.79 12.29 -0.45
C TYR A 124 -5.46 11.70 -1.83
N ASP A 125 -6.13 10.63 -2.21
CA ASP A 125 -5.90 9.98 -3.51
C ASP A 125 -6.43 10.87 -4.67
N ASP A 126 -7.56 11.57 -4.49
CA ASP A 126 -8.14 12.48 -5.51
C ASP A 126 -7.24 13.69 -5.84
N VAL A 127 -6.48 14.20 -4.88
CA VAL A 127 -5.63 15.38 -5.08
C VAL A 127 -4.34 15.05 -5.85
N GLN A 128 -3.97 13.75 -5.96
CA GLN A 128 -2.71 13.31 -6.56
C GLN A 128 -2.83 12.94 -8.06
N PHE A 129 -4.01 13.00 -8.68
CA PHE A 129 -4.17 12.67 -10.11
C PHE A 129 -4.60 13.86 -10.99
N PRO A 130 -3.67 14.73 -11.41
CA PRO A 130 -3.66 15.28 -12.76
C PRO A 130 -2.73 14.43 -13.63
N MET A 131 -2.85 13.10 -13.60
CA MET A 131 -2.06 12.24 -14.48
C MET A 131 -2.82 12.16 -15.81
N ASN A 132 -2.59 13.16 -16.68
CA ASN A 132 -2.79 13.02 -18.12
C ASN A 132 -1.87 11.90 -18.60
N ILE A 133 -2.29 10.66 -18.41
CA ILE A 133 -1.74 9.53 -19.15
C ILE A 133 -2.37 9.66 -20.52
N ASP A 134 -1.74 10.45 -21.39
CA ASP A 134 -1.92 10.32 -22.83
C ASP A 134 -1.43 8.92 -23.21
N VAL A 135 -2.33 7.94 -23.07
CA VAL A 135 -2.18 6.64 -23.69
C VAL A 135 -2.15 6.93 -25.18
N LEU A 136 -0.94 7.00 -25.76
CA LEU A 136 -0.74 7.11 -27.19
C LEU A 136 -1.47 5.94 -27.86
N ARG A 137 -2.70 6.21 -28.31
CA ARG A 137 -3.54 5.31 -29.08
C ARG A 137 -2.70 4.86 -30.27
N ARG A 138 -2.33 3.58 -30.29
CA ARG A 138 -1.65 2.95 -31.43
C ARG A 138 -2.41 3.31 -32.70
N LYS A 139 -1.78 4.09 -33.56
CA LYS A 139 -2.33 4.48 -34.87
C LYS A 139 -2.54 3.21 -35.67
N GLU A 140 -3.79 2.93 -36.03
CA GLU A 140 -4.15 1.82 -36.91
C GLU A 140 -3.41 2.01 -38.25
N VAL A 141 -2.50 1.10 -38.56
CA VAL A 141 -1.90 0.99 -39.88
C VAL A 141 -2.76 0.01 -40.67
N GLN A 142 -3.39 0.52 -41.73
CA GLN A 142 -4.17 -0.28 -42.67
C GLN A 142 -3.28 -1.35 -43.33
N PRO A 143 -3.74 -2.61 -43.45
CA PRO A 143 -2.99 -3.66 -44.11
C PRO A 143 -3.18 -3.55 -45.63
N GLY A 144 -2.14 -3.08 -46.32
CA GLY A 144 -2.01 -3.16 -47.77
C GLY A 144 -1.41 -4.50 -48.20
N LEU A 145 -2.27 -5.37 -48.73
CA LEU A 145 -2.06 -6.37 -49.79
C LEU A 145 -0.60 -6.72 -50.18
N ARG A 146 -0.19 -7.98 -49.98
CA ARG A 146 0.28 -8.90 -51.05
C ARG A 146 0.16 -10.37 -50.62
N GLU A 147 -0.22 -11.16 -51.61
CA GLU A 147 -0.65 -12.55 -51.59
C GLU A 147 0.45 -13.52 -51.13
N ASN A 148 0.05 -14.58 -50.44
CA ASN A 148 0.22 -15.97 -50.90
C ASN A 148 -0.65 -16.92 -50.06
N SER A 149 -1.22 -17.89 -50.77
CA SER A 149 -2.27 -18.85 -50.44
C SER A 149 -2.08 -19.70 -49.19
N ALA A 150 -3.11 -19.75 -48.34
CA ALA A 150 -3.60 -20.99 -47.72
C ALA A 150 -5.02 -20.75 -47.18
N THR A 151 -5.99 -21.34 -47.87
CA THR A 151 -7.37 -21.45 -47.45
C THR A 151 -7.44 -22.35 -46.22
N GLU A 152 -7.74 -21.86 -45.02
CA GLU A 152 -8.43 -22.67 -44.01
C GLU A 152 -9.41 -21.84 -43.17
N SER A 153 -10.58 -22.44 -43.01
CA SER A 153 -11.83 -21.89 -42.51
C SER A 153 -11.78 -21.39 -41.08
N SER A 154 -12.65 -20.41 -40.82
CA SER A 154 -13.22 -20.10 -39.51
C SER A 154 -13.48 -21.37 -38.68
N HIS A 155 -12.65 -21.61 -37.68
CA HIS A 155 -13.04 -22.43 -36.55
C HIS A 155 -12.63 -21.75 -35.25
N GLU A 156 -13.67 -21.36 -34.53
CA GLU A 156 -13.73 -20.84 -33.18
C GLU A 156 -12.98 -21.79 -32.22
N ARG A 157 -11.68 -21.57 -32.00
CA ARG A 157 -10.94 -22.30 -30.96
C ARG A 157 -11.15 -21.60 -29.62
N LYS A 158 -12.24 -21.97 -28.94
CA LYS A 158 -12.41 -21.82 -27.49
C LYS A 158 -11.33 -22.65 -26.80
N THR A 159 -10.16 -22.05 -26.60
CA THR A 159 -9.16 -22.60 -25.67
C THR A 159 -9.42 -21.97 -24.32
N THR A 160 -9.81 -22.79 -23.34
CA THR A 160 -9.95 -22.33 -21.96
C THR A 160 -8.58 -21.82 -21.48
N PRO A 161 -8.52 -20.72 -20.73
CA PRO A 161 -7.26 -20.08 -20.30
C PRO A 161 -6.35 -20.98 -19.44
N PHE A 162 -6.82 -22.17 -19.04
CA PHE A 162 -6.05 -23.17 -18.30
C PHE A 162 -5.10 -23.97 -19.21
N THR A 163 -5.50 -24.34 -20.44
CA THR A 163 -4.65 -25.14 -21.35
C THR A 163 -3.45 -24.34 -21.88
N SER A 164 -3.60 -23.02 -22.04
CA SER A 164 -2.49 -22.13 -22.40
C SER A 164 -1.47 -21.98 -21.27
N ARG A 165 -1.92 -22.04 -20.00
CA ARG A 165 -1.02 -21.97 -18.84
C ARG A 165 -0.16 -23.22 -18.72
N GLU A 166 -0.73 -24.40 -18.92
CA GLU A 166 0.06 -25.64 -18.87
C GLU A 166 1.19 -25.65 -19.90
N ARG A 167 0.99 -25.14 -21.12
CA ARG A 167 2.07 -25.03 -22.12
C ARG A 167 3.20 -24.07 -21.75
N ILE A 168 2.93 -23.03 -20.96
CA ILE A 168 3.95 -22.04 -20.55
C ILE A 168 4.79 -22.59 -19.39
N PHE A 169 4.18 -23.39 -18.52
CA PHE A 169 4.84 -23.93 -17.32
C PHE A 169 5.23 -25.41 -17.44
N PHE A 170 4.97 -26.06 -18.58
CA PHE A 170 5.44 -27.43 -18.85
C PHE A 170 6.97 -27.42 -18.95
N ARG A 171 7.63 -28.03 -17.96
CA ARG A 171 9.08 -28.20 -17.91
C ARG A 171 9.39 -29.57 -18.49
N ASP A 172 9.94 -29.59 -19.70
CA ASP A 172 10.47 -30.79 -20.34
C ASP A 172 11.78 -31.18 -19.64
N GLU A 173 11.78 -32.31 -18.93
CA GLU A 173 12.99 -32.91 -18.36
C GLU A 173 13.55 -33.91 -19.38
N CYS A 174 14.33 -33.42 -20.35
CA CYS A 174 15.51 -34.07 -20.92
C CYS A 174 16.06 -33.28 -22.13
N GLU A 175 16.96 -32.31 -21.90
CA GLU A 175 18.08 -32.10 -22.83
C GLU A 175 19.24 -31.35 -22.14
N THR A 176 20.34 -32.08 -21.95
CA THR A 176 21.66 -31.53 -21.65
C THR A 176 22.20 -30.74 -22.83
N GLY A 177 22.50 -29.45 -22.65
CA GLY A 177 23.44 -28.74 -23.52
C GLY A 177 23.13 -27.27 -23.78
N LEU A 178 24.11 -26.42 -23.45
CA LEU A 178 24.25 -25.00 -23.81
C LEU A 178 23.41 -24.02 -23.00
N VAL A 179 23.93 -23.71 -21.82
CA VAL A 179 23.78 -22.39 -21.20
C VAL A 179 24.19 -21.36 -22.26
N GLN A 180 23.20 -20.70 -22.90
CA GLN A 180 23.48 -19.49 -23.65
C GLN A 180 24.00 -18.48 -22.64
N GLN A 181 25.32 -18.36 -22.57
CA GLN A 181 25.94 -17.28 -21.81
C GLN A 181 25.37 -15.98 -22.37
N ARG A 182 24.80 -15.19 -21.47
CA ARG A 182 24.38 -13.82 -21.74
C ARG A 182 25.55 -13.13 -22.47
N PRO A 183 25.33 -12.48 -23.62
CA PRO A 183 26.41 -11.87 -24.38
C PRO A 183 27.21 -10.96 -23.45
N GLN A 184 28.52 -11.14 -23.47
CA GLN A 184 29.45 -10.48 -22.57
C GLN A 184 29.24 -8.96 -22.69
N ASN A 185 28.82 -8.32 -21.60
CA ASN A 185 28.53 -6.90 -21.58
C ASN A 185 29.85 -6.13 -21.69
N ASP A 186 30.20 -5.66 -22.89
CA ASP A 186 31.34 -4.78 -23.08
C ASP A 186 31.03 -3.41 -22.44
N PRO A 187 31.73 -3.01 -21.36
CA PRO A 187 31.47 -1.75 -20.67
C PRO A 187 31.70 -0.53 -21.57
N MET A 188 32.50 -0.64 -22.62
CA MET A 188 32.71 0.43 -23.60
C MET A 188 31.49 0.63 -24.49
N VAL A 189 30.81 -0.46 -24.88
CA VAL A 189 29.54 -0.39 -25.63
C VAL A 189 28.47 0.26 -24.75
N ALA A 190 28.35 -0.16 -23.49
CA ALA A 190 27.40 0.43 -22.54
C ALA A 190 27.66 1.93 -22.35
N ARG A 191 28.91 2.35 -22.14
CA ARG A 191 29.30 3.77 -22.02
C ARG A 191 28.96 4.56 -23.29
N ARG A 192 29.22 4.00 -24.48
CA ARG A 192 28.89 4.63 -25.75
C ARG A 192 27.39 4.81 -25.93
N MET A 193 26.60 3.80 -25.57
CA MET A 193 25.13 3.86 -25.63
C MET A 193 24.55 4.94 -24.72
N ILE A 194 25.03 5.02 -23.47
CA ILE A 194 24.62 6.06 -22.51
C ILE A 194 24.99 7.44 -23.05
N THR A 195 26.22 7.61 -23.54
CA THR A 195 26.71 8.90 -24.05
C THR A 195 25.89 9.38 -25.25
N HIS A 196 25.53 8.46 -26.16
CA HIS A 196 24.70 8.77 -27.32
C HIS A 196 23.25 9.11 -26.92
N ALA A 197 22.67 8.39 -25.96
CA ALA A 197 21.33 8.65 -25.45
C ALA A 197 21.23 10.03 -24.77
N LEU A 198 22.32 10.47 -24.12
CA LEU A 198 22.43 11.81 -23.54
C LEU A 198 22.71 12.91 -24.58
N GLY A 199 22.79 12.58 -25.88
CA GLY A 199 23.02 13.55 -26.96
C GLY A 199 24.46 14.05 -27.09
N HIS A 200 25.41 13.43 -26.39
CA HIS A 200 26.81 13.83 -26.43
C HIS A 200 27.52 13.17 -27.63
N ARG A 201 28.22 13.96 -28.45
CA ARG A 201 29.05 13.44 -29.55
C ARG A 201 30.43 13.08 -28.98
N ILE A 202 30.76 11.79 -28.98
CA ILE A 202 32.08 11.29 -28.55
C ILE A 202 33.13 11.82 -29.53
N LYS A 203 34.04 12.67 -29.07
CA LYS A 203 35.25 13.03 -29.80
C LYS A 203 36.26 11.90 -29.60
N SER A 204 36.59 11.17 -30.66
CA SER A 204 37.68 10.19 -30.67
C SER A 204 39.00 10.93 -30.46
N THR A 205 39.46 11.00 -29.21
CA THR A 205 40.82 11.39 -28.88
C THR A 205 41.59 10.12 -28.64
N ASN A 206 42.38 9.70 -29.63
CA ASN A 206 43.44 8.73 -29.40
C ASN A 206 44.46 9.42 -28.49
N HIS A 207 44.61 8.92 -27.27
CA HIS A 207 45.88 9.04 -26.57
C HIS A 207 46.06 7.86 -25.62
N GLU A 208 46.84 6.91 -26.12
CA GLU A 208 47.67 6.00 -25.36
C GLU A 208 48.72 6.83 -24.59
N LEU A 209 48.76 6.73 -23.26
CA LEU A 209 49.90 6.98 -22.36
C LEU A 209 49.50 6.36 -20.99
N SER A 210 49.94 5.16 -20.67
CA SER A 210 51.22 4.81 -20.02
C SER A 210 51.05 4.65 -18.50
N ALA A 211 51.46 3.48 -18.04
CA ALA A 211 51.47 3.03 -16.65
C ALA A 211 52.53 3.78 -15.83
N GLN A 212 52.19 4.25 -14.63
CA GLN A 212 53.01 4.14 -13.42
C GLN A 212 52.32 4.80 -12.22
N GLY A 213 52.24 4.07 -11.11
CA GLY A 213 51.69 4.58 -9.85
C GLY A 213 51.46 3.46 -8.84
N ILE A 214 52.55 2.80 -8.44
CA ILE A 214 52.59 1.77 -7.40
C ILE A 214 52.15 2.34 -6.05
N MET A 215 51.44 1.51 -5.29
CA MET A 215 51.07 1.60 -3.88
C MET A 215 52.05 2.38 -2.98
N LYS A 216 51.49 3.15 -2.04
CA LYS A 216 51.78 3.04 -0.60
C LYS A 216 50.79 3.85 0.25
N CYS A 217 49.90 3.14 0.93
CA CYS A 217 49.24 3.62 2.15
C CYS A 217 49.66 2.65 3.27
N MET A 218 50.45 3.14 4.23
CA MET A 218 50.87 2.63 5.56
C MET A 218 52.11 3.48 5.91
N ASP A 219 52.24 4.20 7.02
CA ASP A 219 51.80 3.90 8.39
C ASP A 219 51.44 5.16 9.21
N ILE A 220 50.62 4.92 10.22
CA ILE A 220 50.36 5.73 11.41
C ILE A 220 51.50 5.50 12.40
N MET A 221 52.27 6.55 12.75
CA MET A 221 52.63 6.95 14.12
C MET A 221 53.34 8.31 14.12
#